data_AF-A0A6A6H8K8-F1
#
_entry.id   AF-A0A6A6H8K8-F1
#
_cell.length_a   1.000
_cell.length_b   1.000
_cell.length_c   1.000
_cell.angle_alpha   90.00
_cell.angle_beta   90.00
_cell.angle_gamma   90.00
#
_symmetry.space_group_name_H-M   'P 1'
#
loop_
_entity.id
_entity.type
_entity.pdbx_description
1 polymer ?
#
loop_
_entity_poly.entity_id
_entity_poly.type
_entity_poly.pdbx_seq_one_letter_code
_entity_poly.pdbx_strand_id
1 'polypeptide(L)'
;MSLKRKRTPSPPPIATGPSDVFRSDSIYDRSSTFVAHFSSTIKPKDLQSSKEFESASHRILGWRRTSNQRSLTGSAGSQQLYVTGSDDDGEKYGGKRLEKVLEAEQVEGAVVVARWYGGVLLGPIRFTHIEICAKEAIHRWKEAVAETAEKKRRLEADEHERNKLVNVLRERDQSISTLRGLLAEKESTASKGTDSSANPPTPTKSLDYDSMPLQSLKTLERARDASIGFLLKKIDQAEERHQQPQLLEGEVSQKSTTWLPTQHITDEPNSCAPATHTASKHSNDIP
;
A
#
# COMPACT_ATOMS: atom_id res chain seq x y z
N MET A 1 36.62 44.25 17.05
CA MET A 1 35.19 44.57 16.76
C MET A 1 34.55 43.40 16.03
N SER A 2 33.88 42.52 16.77
CA SER A 2 33.30 41.28 16.22
C SER A 2 32.06 41.58 15.38
N LEU A 3 32.13 41.26 14.08
CA LEU A 3 31.03 41.46 13.13
C LEU A 3 29.87 40.51 13.45
N LYS A 4 28.74 41.08 13.94
CA LYS A 4 27.48 40.38 14.15
C LYS A 4 26.92 39.95 12.78
N ARG A 5 26.87 38.64 12.52
CA ARG A 5 26.14 38.09 11.36
C ARG A 5 24.63 38.26 11.58
N LYS A 6 23.95 38.94 10.66
CA LYS A 6 22.50 39.07 10.63
C LYS A 6 21.89 37.69 10.32
N ARG A 7 21.05 37.17 11.22
CA ARG A 7 20.28 35.93 10.99
C ARG A 7 19.21 36.22 9.94
N THR A 8 19.18 35.44 8.87
CA THR A 8 18.06 35.42 7.92
C THR A 8 16.82 34.86 8.62
N PRO A 9 15.61 35.41 8.36
CA PRO A 9 14.38 34.84 8.90
C PRO A 9 14.13 33.49 8.23
N SER A 10 13.93 32.46 9.04
CA SER A 10 13.47 31.15 8.57
C SER A 10 12.10 31.28 7.91
N PRO A 11 11.82 30.54 6.81
CA PRO A 11 10.49 30.51 6.22
C PRO A 11 9.46 29.99 7.23
N PRO A 12 8.20 30.46 7.19
CA PRO A 12 7.16 29.99 8.10
C PRO A 12 6.90 28.50 7.87
N PRO A 13 6.69 27.71 8.93
CA PRO A 13 6.35 26.30 8.77
C PRO A 13 5.01 26.18 8.05
N ILE A 14 5.02 25.45 6.94
CA ILE A 14 3.84 25.07 6.17
C ILE A 14 2.97 24.20 7.08
N ALA A 15 1.85 24.76 7.55
CA ALA A 15 0.89 24.09 8.43
C ALA A 15 0.01 23.12 7.62
N THR A 16 0.51 21.91 7.36
CA THR A 16 -0.30 20.79 6.86
C THR A 16 0.17 19.49 7.51
N GLY A 17 -0.11 19.37 8.80
CA GLY A 17 -0.02 18.14 9.59
C GLY A 17 -1.18 18.12 10.58
N PRO A 18 -1.46 16.98 11.26
CA PRO A 18 -2.39 16.97 12.39
C PRO A 18 -1.97 18.08 13.36
N SER A 19 -2.92 18.83 13.90
CA SER A 19 -2.65 19.88 14.89
C SER A 19 -1.63 19.39 15.91
N ASP A 20 -0.52 20.12 16.08
CA ASP A 20 0.54 19.75 17.05
C ASP A 20 0.01 19.69 18.50
N VAL A 21 -1.21 20.18 18.72
CA VAL A 21 -1.93 20.19 19.98
C VAL A 21 -3.16 19.28 19.87
N PHE A 22 -3.25 18.33 20.78
CA PHE A 22 -4.36 17.39 20.93
C PHE A 22 -5.18 17.80 22.14
N ARG A 23 -6.49 17.93 21.95
CA ARG A 23 -7.40 18.50 22.95
C ARG A 23 -8.31 17.42 23.55
N SER A 24 -8.54 17.47 24.86
CA SER A 24 -9.55 16.63 25.53
C SER A 24 -10.97 17.17 25.33
N ASP A 25 -11.97 16.36 25.63
CA ASP A 25 -13.33 16.87 25.78
C ASP A 25 -13.41 17.72 27.05
N SER A 26 -14.41 18.59 27.10
CA SER A 26 -14.64 19.44 28.27
C SER A 26 -15.41 18.68 29.33
N ILE A 27 -14.84 18.57 30.53
CA ILE A 27 -15.55 18.05 31.70
C ILE A 27 -16.15 19.21 32.48
N TYR A 28 -17.44 19.13 32.78
CA TYR A 28 -18.15 20.11 33.60
C TYR A 28 -18.58 19.48 34.93
N ASP A 29 -18.24 20.14 36.06
CA ASP A 29 -18.63 19.72 37.40
C ASP A 29 -18.78 20.93 38.31
N ARG A 30 -19.99 21.14 38.88
CA ARG A 30 -20.32 22.21 39.83
C ARG A 30 -19.79 23.58 39.39
N SER A 31 -20.14 23.97 38.17
CA SER A 31 -19.73 25.24 37.52
C SER A 31 -18.24 25.35 37.18
N SER A 32 -17.42 24.33 37.51
CA SER A 32 -16.05 24.24 37.05
C SER A 32 -15.97 23.48 35.73
N THR A 33 -15.14 23.98 34.82
CA THR A 33 -14.85 23.32 33.54
C THR A 33 -13.38 22.94 33.46
N PHE A 34 -13.09 21.77 32.89
CA PHE A 34 -11.75 21.25 32.67
C PHE A 34 -11.55 20.90 31.21
N VAL A 35 -10.42 21.33 30.64
CA VAL A 35 -10.00 20.97 29.28
C VAL A 35 -8.49 20.76 29.29
N ALA A 36 -8.00 19.71 28.63
CA ALA A 36 -6.59 19.43 28.50
C ALA A 36 -6.09 19.64 27.07
N HIS A 37 -4.86 20.10 26.95
CA HIS A 37 -4.06 20.10 25.73
C HIS A 37 -2.82 19.25 25.94
N PHE A 38 -2.51 18.38 24.99
CA PHE A 38 -1.30 17.59 24.93
C PHE A 38 -0.53 17.89 23.65
N SER A 39 0.80 17.97 23.74
CA SER A 39 1.68 18.06 22.57
C SER A 39 2.99 17.35 22.85
N SER A 40 3.47 16.54 21.90
CA SER A 40 4.79 15.92 21.97
C SER A 40 5.93 16.85 21.53
N THR A 41 5.62 17.89 20.74
CA THR A 41 6.60 18.75 20.07
C THR A 41 6.74 20.13 20.72
N ILE A 42 5.65 20.69 21.24
CA ILE A 42 5.62 22.06 21.78
C ILE A 42 6.30 22.12 23.16
N LYS A 43 6.99 23.22 23.43
CA LYS A 43 7.64 23.43 24.73
C LYS A 43 6.59 23.58 25.84
N PRO A 44 6.85 23.06 27.06
CA PRO A 44 5.89 23.10 28.16
C PRO A 44 5.28 24.48 28.45
N LYS A 45 6.12 25.53 28.51
CA LYS A 45 5.67 26.90 28.80
C LYS A 45 4.90 27.57 27.65
N ASP A 46 5.21 27.21 26.41
CA ASP A 46 4.48 27.71 25.23
C ASP A 46 3.08 27.08 25.19
N LEU A 47 2.98 25.77 25.51
CA LEU A 47 1.70 25.07 25.62
C LEU A 47 0.84 25.63 26.76
N GLN A 48 1.45 25.93 27.92
CA GLN A 48 0.77 26.53 29.07
C GLN A 48 0.24 27.93 28.77
N SER A 49 0.91 28.66 27.88
CA SER A 49 0.51 30.01 27.46
C SER A 49 -0.39 30.01 26.22
N SER A 50 -1.05 28.89 25.92
CA SER A 50 -1.97 28.81 24.77
C SER A 50 -3.15 29.79 24.91
N LYS A 51 -3.53 30.41 23.79
CA LYS A 51 -4.58 31.44 23.73
C LYS A 51 -5.94 30.93 24.21
N GLU A 52 -6.24 29.66 23.97
CA GLU A 52 -7.49 29.03 24.42
C GLU A 52 -7.60 28.98 25.96
N PHE A 53 -6.47 28.93 26.65
CA PHE A 53 -6.42 28.84 28.12
C PHE A 53 -6.16 30.19 28.80
N GLU A 54 -6.06 31.28 28.05
CA GLU A 54 -5.79 32.61 28.61
C GLU A 54 -6.83 33.06 29.64
N SER A 55 -8.09 32.66 29.45
CA SER A 55 -9.19 32.95 30.38
C SER A 55 -9.31 31.95 31.54
N ALA A 56 -8.51 30.89 31.56
CA ALA A 56 -8.58 29.86 32.58
C ALA A 56 -8.07 30.38 33.92
N SER A 57 -8.71 29.96 35.01
CA SER A 57 -8.29 30.33 36.37
C SER A 57 -6.98 29.65 36.77
N HIS A 58 -6.77 28.43 36.28
CA HIS A 58 -5.56 27.63 36.53
C HIS A 58 -5.17 26.86 35.27
N ARG A 59 -3.87 26.82 34.97
CA ARG A 59 -3.26 26.14 33.82
C ARG A 59 -2.16 25.21 34.31
N ILE A 60 -2.60 24.05 34.77
CA ILE A 60 -1.77 23.05 35.41
C ILE A 60 -0.93 22.37 34.33
N LEU A 61 0.39 22.37 34.46
CA LEU A 61 1.31 21.87 33.46
C LEU A 61 2.09 20.66 34.01
N GLY A 62 2.25 19.63 33.18
CA GLY A 62 3.18 18.53 33.40
C GLY A 62 3.93 18.21 32.11
N TRP A 63 5.20 17.80 32.22
CA TRP A 63 5.99 17.37 31.06
C TRP A 63 6.93 16.23 31.39
N ARG A 64 7.22 15.44 30.36
CA ARG A 64 8.18 14.33 30.38
C ARG A 64 8.96 14.35 29.08
N ARG A 65 10.28 14.42 29.16
CA ARG A 65 11.17 14.47 27.99
C ARG A 65 12.35 13.54 28.19
N THR A 66 12.86 13.00 27.09
CA THR A 66 14.11 12.25 27.11
C THR A 66 15.27 13.15 27.50
N SER A 67 16.11 12.64 28.40
CA SER A 67 17.34 13.30 28.80
C SER A 67 18.39 13.15 27.70
N ASN A 68 19.11 14.22 27.40
CA ASN A 68 20.29 14.15 26.53
C ASN A 68 21.49 13.49 27.22
N GLN A 69 21.41 13.26 28.52
CA GLN A 69 22.45 12.60 29.30
C GLN A 69 22.35 11.09 29.10
N ARG A 70 23.37 10.49 28.47
CA ARG A 70 23.54 9.03 28.48
C ARG A 70 24.16 8.64 29.81
N SER A 71 23.65 7.58 30.43
CA SER A 71 24.29 7.04 31.64
C SER A 71 25.74 6.67 31.32
N LEU A 72 26.69 7.19 32.10
CA LEU A 72 28.12 6.88 31.98
C LEU A 72 28.44 5.43 32.38
N THR A 73 27.48 4.72 32.96
CA THR A 73 27.62 3.31 33.33
C THR A 73 27.34 2.43 32.10
N GLY A 74 28.39 2.13 31.33
CA GLY A 74 28.36 1.27 30.14
C GLY A 74 28.06 -0.20 30.42
N SER A 75 26.90 -0.51 30.97
CA SER A 75 26.32 -1.86 30.92
C SER A 75 25.35 -1.95 29.75
N ALA A 76 25.35 -3.11 29.09
CA ALA A 76 24.62 -3.46 27.87
C ALA A 76 23.08 -3.44 28.02
N GLY A 77 22.53 -2.29 28.40
CA GLY A 77 21.11 -2.08 28.72
C GLY A 77 20.84 -0.64 29.16
N SER A 78 21.39 0.36 28.44
CA SER A 78 21.24 1.77 28.77
C SER A 78 19.76 2.18 28.83
N GLN A 79 19.19 2.22 30.03
CA GLN A 79 17.83 2.69 30.25
C GLN A 79 17.74 4.15 29.81
N GLN A 80 16.74 4.48 29.00
CA GLN A 80 16.48 5.84 28.57
C GLN A 80 16.15 6.68 29.80
N LEU A 81 16.96 7.70 30.08
CA LEU A 81 16.72 8.60 31.20
C LEU A 81 15.67 9.64 30.80
N TYR A 82 14.74 9.92 31.70
CA TYR A 82 13.68 10.90 31.49
C TYR A 82 13.81 12.06 32.48
N VAL A 83 13.63 13.28 31.97
CA VAL A 83 13.47 14.47 32.79
C VAL A 83 11.98 14.80 32.84
N THR A 84 11.41 14.76 34.04
CA THR A 84 10.03 15.19 34.29
C THR A 84 10.01 16.51 35.02
N GLY A 85 8.89 17.22 34.92
CA GLY A 85 8.62 18.39 35.73
C GLY A 85 7.16 18.82 35.62
N SER A 86 6.77 19.73 36.49
CA SER A 86 5.40 20.24 36.53
C SER A 86 5.32 21.65 37.08
N ASP A 87 4.17 22.26 36.88
CA ASP A 87 3.77 23.55 37.44
C ASP A 87 2.28 23.48 37.81
N ASP A 88 1.97 23.71 39.09
CA ASP A 88 0.62 23.58 39.63
C ASP A 88 -0.29 24.76 39.27
N ASP A 89 0.26 25.93 38.94
CA ASP A 89 -0.48 27.18 38.65
C ASP A 89 -1.64 27.48 39.64
N GLY A 90 -1.37 27.34 40.94
CA GLY A 90 -2.34 27.57 42.02
C GLY A 90 -3.21 26.36 42.38
N GLU A 91 -3.25 25.30 41.56
CA GLU A 91 -3.91 24.03 41.86
C GLU A 91 -2.92 23.03 42.47
N LYS A 92 -2.64 23.24 43.76
CA LYS A 92 -1.64 22.45 44.49
C LYS A 92 -1.81 20.95 44.27
N TYR A 93 -0.71 20.26 43.97
CA TYR A 93 -0.60 18.83 43.64
C TYR A 93 -1.08 18.42 42.24
N GLY A 94 -1.72 19.31 41.47
CA GLY A 94 -2.23 18.99 40.13
C GLY A 94 -1.12 18.63 39.15
N GLY A 95 -0.05 19.39 39.11
CA GLY A 95 1.10 19.19 38.23
C GLY A 95 1.79 17.85 38.49
N LYS A 96 1.94 17.47 39.76
CA LYS A 96 2.51 16.14 40.09
C LYS A 96 1.61 14.98 39.67
N ARG A 97 0.28 15.17 39.63
CA ARG A 97 -0.63 14.17 39.03
C ARG A 97 -0.38 14.03 37.53
N LEU A 98 -0.21 15.15 36.83
CA LEU A 98 0.08 15.13 35.38
C LEU A 98 1.40 14.45 35.05
N GLU A 99 2.46 14.64 35.85
CA GLU A 99 3.70 13.88 35.70
C GLU A 99 3.45 12.37 35.78
N LYS A 100 2.67 11.91 36.77
CA LYS A 100 2.33 10.49 36.94
C LYS A 100 1.51 9.96 35.77
N VAL A 101 0.62 10.76 35.20
CA VAL A 101 -0.15 10.38 34.01
C VAL A 101 0.79 10.17 32.81
N LEU A 102 1.71 11.09 32.56
CA LEU A 102 2.68 10.96 31.45
C LEU A 102 3.61 9.73 31.63
N GLU A 103 4.00 9.44 32.87
CA GLU A 103 4.79 8.26 33.21
C GLU A 103 4.00 6.97 32.99
N ALA A 104 2.75 6.89 33.49
CA ALA A 104 1.88 5.73 33.34
C ALA A 104 1.52 5.45 31.88
N GLU A 105 1.29 6.49 31.09
CA GLU A 105 1.02 6.38 29.65
C GLU A 105 2.28 6.15 28.81
N GLN A 106 3.46 6.23 29.43
CA GLN A 106 4.79 6.13 28.81
C GLN A 106 5.02 7.11 27.65
N VAL A 107 4.40 8.29 27.71
CA VAL A 107 4.46 9.29 26.64
C VAL A 107 5.50 10.36 26.92
N GLU A 108 6.09 10.90 25.85
CA GLU A 108 6.98 12.06 25.88
C GLU A 108 6.24 13.28 25.33
N GLY A 109 6.34 14.39 26.03
CA GLY A 109 5.65 15.63 25.67
C GLY A 109 5.30 16.50 26.87
N ALA A 110 4.44 17.47 26.62
CA ALA A 110 3.84 18.34 27.62
C ALA A 110 2.32 18.18 27.58
N VAL A 111 1.70 18.20 28.76
CA VAL A 111 0.25 18.24 28.95
C VAL A 111 -0.10 19.43 29.84
N VAL A 112 -1.10 20.18 29.43
CA VAL A 112 -1.65 21.30 30.19
C VAL A 112 -3.13 21.03 30.42
N VAL A 113 -3.59 21.12 31.66
CA VAL A 113 -5.00 21.08 31.99
C VAL A 113 -5.43 22.45 32.49
N ALA A 114 -6.31 23.08 31.73
CA ALA A 114 -6.96 24.30 32.11
C ALA A 114 -8.19 23.99 32.96
N ARG A 115 -8.32 24.73 34.06
CA ARG A 115 -9.53 24.77 34.90
C ARG A 115 -10.09 26.17 34.92
N TRP A 116 -11.38 26.29 34.61
CA TRP A 116 -12.18 27.48 34.91
C TRP A 116 -12.90 27.24 36.23
N TYR A 117 -12.59 28.05 37.25
CA TYR A 117 -13.19 27.91 38.57
C TYR A 117 -14.61 28.51 38.62
N GLY A 118 -15.58 27.70 39.03
CA GLY A 118 -16.99 28.08 39.03
C GLY A 118 -17.54 28.64 40.35
N GLY A 119 -16.68 28.88 41.36
CA GLY A 119 -17.12 29.34 42.68
C GLY A 119 -17.34 28.23 43.73
N VAL A 120 -17.30 26.95 43.33
CA VAL A 120 -17.50 25.81 44.24
C VAL A 120 -16.21 25.00 44.43
N LEU A 121 -15.84 24.73 45.68
CA LEU A 121 -14.72 23.85 46.00
C LEU A 121 -15.09 22.38 45.72
N LEU A 122 -14.45 21.80 44.70
CA LEU A 122 -14.65 20.41 44.30
C LEU A 122 -13.97 19.42 45.27
N GLY A 123 -12.97 19.85 46.04
CA GLY A 123 -12.20 18.93 46.89
C GLY A 123 -11.37 17.95 46.03
N PRO A 124 -11.16 16.70 46.47
CA PRO A 124 -10.29 15.74 45.78
C PRO A 124 -10.74 15.37 44.36
N ILE A 125 -12.04 15.43 44.04
CA ILE A 125 -12.59 15.01 42.73
C ILE A 125 -12.01 15.83 41.58
N ARG A 126 -11.59 17.08 41.81
CA ARG A 126 -10.95 17.90 40.77
C ARG A 126 -9.70 17.25 40.19
N PHE A 127 -8.94 16.52 41.01
CA PHE A 127 -7.74 15.82 40.55
C PHE A 127 -8.09 14.64 39.65
N THR A 128 -9.22 13.97 39.90
CA THR A 128 -9.74 12.94 39.01
C THR A 128 -10.09 13.52 37.64
N HIS A 129 -10.77 14.67 37.60
CA HIS A 129 -11.08 15.36 36.33
C HIS A 129 -9.81 15.78 35.59
N ILE A 130 -8.82 16.32 36.31
CA ILE A 130 -7.51 16.68 35.74
C ILE A 130 -6.82 15.46 35.10
N GLU A 131 -6.80 14.32 35.80
CA GLU A 131 -6.21 13.08 35.29
C GLU A 131 -6.98 12.53 34.07
N ILE A 132 -8.32 12.57 34.08
CA ILE A 132 -9.15 12.08 32.98
C ILE A 132 -8.92 12.94 31.72
N CYS A 133 -9.03 14.27 31.82
CA CYS A 133 -8.79 15.14 30.66
C CYS A 133 -7.38 14.95 30.09
N ALA A 134 -6.37 14.84 30.94
CA ALA A 134 -4.99 14.61 30.51
C ALA A 134 -4.82 13.29 29.73
N LYS A 135 -5.38 12.20 30.25
CA LYS A 135 -5.35 10.89 29.57
C LYS A 135 -6.04 10.94 28.21
N GLU A 136 -7.19 11.58 28.15
CA GLU A 136 -7.98 11.69 26.91
C GLU A 136 -7.23 12.47 25.83
N ALA A 137 -6.60 13.60 26.16
CA ALA A 137 -5.77 14.36 25.22
C ALA A 137 -4.57 13.53 24.71
N ILE A 138 -3.94 12.75 25.59
CA ILE A 138 -2.84 11.84 25.22
C ILE A 138 -3.33 10.71 24.31
N HIS A 139 -4.52 10.15 24.57
CA HIS A 139 -5.09 9.07 23.76
C HIS A 139 -5.40 9.54 22.35
N ARG A 140 -6.00 10.73 22.18
CA ARG A 140 -6.22 11.32 20.85
C ARG A 140 -4.91 11.51 20.07
N TRP A 141 -3.83 11.88 20.74
CA TRP A 141 -2.51 11.93 20.09
C TRP A 141 -2.02 10.54 19.66
N LYS A 142 -2.13 9.53 20.52
CA LYS A 142 -1.72 8.15 20.19
C LYS A 142 -2.47 7.62 18.97
N GLU A 143 -3.77 7.87 18.89
CA GLU A 143 -4.62 7.49 17.75
C GLU A 143 -4.17 8.16 16.46
N ALA A 144 -3.93 9.48 16.49
CA ALA A 144 -3.45 10.22 15.31
C ALA A 144 -2.06 9.75 14.85
N VAL A 145 -1.16 9.42 15.78
CA VAL A 145 0.15 8.83 15.45
C VAL A 145 -0.01 7.45 14.81
N ALA A 146 -0.93 6.62 15.33
CA ALA A 146 -1.20 5.31 14.76
C ALA A 146 -1.79 5.39 13.34
N GLU A 147 -2.75 6.28 13.11
CA GLU A 147 -3.37 6.49 11.80
C GLU A 147 -2.34 6.98 10.76
N THR A 148 -1.50 7.95 11.14
CA THR A 148 -0.45 8.45 10.25
C THR A 148 0.61 7.39 9.94
N ALA A 149 1.00 6.57 10.92
CA ALA A 149 1.90 5.45 10.72
C ALA A 149 1.32 4.37 9.80
N GLU A 150 0.02 4.05 9.94
CA GLU A 150 -0.68 3.13 9.05
C GLU A 150 -0.78 3.66 7.62
N LYS A 151 -1.17 4.93 7.46
CA LYS A 151 -1.22 5.57 6.14
C LYS A 151 0.14 5.55 5.46
N LYS A 152 1.21 5.84 6.20
CA LYS A 152 2.59 5.75 5.70
C LYS A 152 2.94 4.34 5.26
N ARG A 153 2.68 3.33 6.09
CA ARG A 153 2.91 1.90 5.77
C ARG A 153 2.14 1.48 4.51
N ARG A 154 0.89 1.93 4.35
CA ARG A 154 0.09 1.65 3.16
C ARG A 154 0.69 2.28 1.90
N LEU A 155 1.12 3.55 1.98
CA LEU A 155 1.77 4.22 0.86
C LEU A 155 3.09 3.56 0.46
N GLU A 156 3.90 3.15 1.44
CA GLU A 156 5.14 2.40 1.20
C GLU A 156 4.86 1.03 0.56
N ALA A 157 3.80 0.34 0.97
CA ALA A 157 3.36 -0.92 0.37
C ALA A 157 2.89 -0.72 -1.09
N ASP A 158 2.07 0.31 -1.34
CA ASP A 158 1.60 0.67 -2.68
C ASP A 158 2.77 1.05 -3.60
N GLU A 159 3.77 1.78 -3.08
CA GLU A 159 4.99 2.13 -3.82
C GLU A 159 5.85 0.90 -4.13
N HIS A 160 5.99 -0.02 -3.17
CA HIS A 160 6.69 -1.27 -3.37
C HIS A 160 5.99 -2.15 -4.41
N GLU A 161 4.67 -2.24 -4.39
CA GLU A 161 3.88 -2.94 -5.41
C GLU A 161 4.03 -2.28 -6.78
N ARG A 162 4.01 -0.94 -6.85
CA ARG A 162 4.24 -0.18 -8.08
C ARG A 162 5.61 -0.52 -8.68
N ASN A 163 6.66 -0.48 -7.88
CA ASN A 163 8.03 -0.79 -8.34
C ASN A 163 8.16 -2.24 -8.84
N LYS A 164 7.48 -3.19 -8.19
CA LYS A 164 7.40 -4.57 -8.67
C LYS A 164 6.75 -4.63 -10.06
N LEU A 165 5.56 -4.05 -10.23
CA LEU A 165 4.83 -4.06 -11.50
C LEU A 165 5.61 -3.40 -12.64
N VAL A 166 6.33 -2.31 -12.37
CA VAL A 166 7.21 -1.68 -13.36
C VAL A 166 8.24 -2.69 -13.89
N ASN A 167 8.90 -3.44 -13.01
CA ASN A 167 9.87 -4.44 -13.42
C ASN A 167 9.23 -5.56 -14.24
N VAL A 168 8.09 -6.11 -13.78
CA VAL A 168 7.45 -7.20 -14.53
C VAL A 168 6.89 -6.73 -15.88
N LEU A 169 6.42 -5.49 -16.00
CA LEU A 169 6.00 -4.92 -17.29
C LEU A 169 7.16 -4.79 -18.26
N ARG A 170 8.35 -4.38 -17.79
CA ARG A 170 9.56 -4.35 -18.62
C ARG A 170 9.94 -5.75 -19.11
N GLU A 171 9.89 -6.76 -18.25
CA GLU A 171 10.16 -8.16 -18.62
C GLU A 171 9.14 -8.68 -19.64
N ARG A 172 7.84 -8.41 -19.43
CA ARG A 172 6.76 -8.81 -20.35
C ARG A 172 6.91 -8.17 -21.72
N ASP A 173 7.28 -6.90 -21.80
CA ASP A 173 7.56 -6.23 -23.07
C ASP A 173 8.73 -6.90 -23.83
N GLN A 174 9.77 -7.32 -23.12
CA GLN A 174 10.87 -8.08 -23.72
C GLN A 174 10.36 -9.43 -24.26
N SER A 175 9.53 -10.16 -23.51
CA SER A 175 8.92 -11.41 -23.99
C SER A 175 8.01 -11.20 -25.21
N ILE A 176 7.21 -10.13 -25.24
CA ILE A 176 6.37 -9.81 -26.41
C ILE A 176 7.25 -9.54 -27.63
N SER A 177 8.37 -8.82 -27.44
CA SER A 177 9.31 -8.54 -28.52
C SER A 177 9.92 -9.82 -29.09
N THR A 178 10.38 -10.74 -28.23
CA THR A 178 10.96 -12.02 -28.68
C THR A 178 9.92 -12.92 -29.35
N LEU A 179 8.72 -13.04 -28.78
CA LEU A 179 7.64 -13.85 -29.37
C LEU A 179 7.19 -13.33 -30.73
N ARG A 180 7.13 -12.00 -30.92
CA ARG A 180 6.86 -11.41 -32.23
C ARG A 180 7.97 -11.72 -33.23
N GLY A 181 9.23 -11.69 -32.80
CA GLY A 181 10.38 -12.09 -33.62
C GLY A 181 10.27 -13.54 -34.09
N LEU A 182 10.04 -14.47 -33.16
CA LEU A 182 9.88 -15.90 -33.47
C LEU A 182 8.69 -16.18 -34.39
N LEU A 183 7.55 -15.50 -34.16
CA LEU A 183 6.39 -15.63 -35.02
C LEU A 183 6.72 -15.17 -36.46
N ALA A 184 7.40 -14.02 -36.61
CA ALA A 184 7.81 -13.52 -37.92
C ALA A 184 8.79 -14.47 -38.63
N GLU A 185 9.75 -15.05 -37.90
CA GLU A 185 10.66 -16.06 -38.43
C GLU A 185 9.90 -17.31 -38.91
N LYS A 186 8.97 -17.83 -38.10
CA LYS A 186 8.14 -19.01 -38.44
C LYS A 186 7.17 -18.76 -39.58
N GLU A 187 6.60 -17.56 -39.68
CA GLU A 187 5.78 -17.17 -40.82
C GLU A 187 6.64 -17.03 -42.09
N SER A 188 7.85 -16.48 -41.98
CA SER A 188 8.77 -16.34 -43.12
C SER A 188 9.28 -17.70 -43.66
N THR A 189 9.45 -18.70 -42.79
CA THR A 189 9.79 -20.06 -43.23
C THR A 189 8.60 -20.77 -43.87
N ALA A 190 7.36 -20.44 -43.50
CA ALA A 190 6.14 -20.95 -44.13
C ALA A 190 5.92 -20.35 -45.53
N SER A 191 6.27 -19.07 -45.72
CA SER A 191 6.03 -18.31 -46.95
C SER A 191 7.15 -18.43 -48.00
N LYS A 192 7.91 -19.53 -48.03
CA LYS A 192 8.85 -19.82 -49.14
C LYS A 192 8.17 -20.16 -50.48
N GLY A 193 6.86 -19.94 -50.59
CA GLY A 193 6.12 -19.80 -51.84
C GLY A 193 5.08 -18.70 -51.71
N THR A 194 5.14 -17.74 -52.65
CA THR A 194 4.15 -16.70 -53.00
C THR A 194 4.29 -15.31 -52.35
N ASP A 195 4.21 -14.31 -53.23
CA ASP A 195 4.65 -12.91 -53.14
C ASP A 195 3.95 -12.00 -52.10
N SER A 196 4.81 -11.24 -51.42
CA SER A 196 4.73 -9.84 -50.94
C SER A 196 3.36 -9.15 -50.75
N SER A 197 3.02 -8.88 -49.49
CA SER A 197 2.66 -7.54 -48.98
C SER A 197 2.64 -7.55 -47.45
N ALA A 198 3.82 -7.45 -46.84
CA ALA A 198 3.95 -7.30 -45.39
C ALA A 198 4.21 -5.83 -45.06
N ASN A 199 3.25 -5.19 -44.40
CA ASN A 199 3.42 -3.84 -43.84
C ASN A 199 4.63 -3.81 -42.90
N PRO A 200 5.43 -2.72 -42.89
CA PRO A 200 6.59 -2.62 -42.02
C PRO A 200 6.17 -2.72 -40.54
N PRO A 201 6.97 -3.39 -39.69
CA PRO A 201 6.66 -3.51 -38.27
C PRO A 201 6.60 -2.11 -37.66
N THR A 202 5.41 -1.72 -37.20
CA THR A 202 5.17 -0.40 -36.62
C THR A 202 6.02 -0.27 -35.35
N PRO A 203 6.83 0.79 -35.19
CA PRO A 203 7.74 0.91 -34.07
C PRO A 203 6.95 0.98 -32.77
N THR A 204 7.06 -0.05 -31.94
CA THR A 204 6.52 -0.07 -30.58
C THR A 204 7.26 0.98 -29.77
N LYS A 205 6.64 2.16 -29.59
CA LYS A 205 7.12 3.17 -28.64
C LYS A 205 7.25 2.51 -27.26
N SER A 206 8.45 2.52 -26.69
CA SER A 206 8.68 2.10 -25.31
C SER A 206 7.87 3.01 -24.38
N LEU A 207 6.93 2.42 -23.63
CA LEU A 207 6.12 3.17 -22.66
C LEU A 207 6.95 3.43 -21.40
N ASP A 208 6.87 4.66 -20.89
CA ASP A 208 7.47 5.00 -19.60
C ASP A 208 6.55 4.56 -18.47
N TYR A 209 6.97 3.53 -17.73
CA TYR A 209 6.22 2.97 -16.61
C TYR A 209 6.47 3.72 -15.30
N ASP A 210 7.56 4.49 -15.20
CA ASP A 210 7.98 5.09 -13.93
C ASP A 210 7.03 6.20 -13.47
N SER A 211 6.35 6.86 -14.42
CA SER A 211 5.40 7.94 -14.20
C SER A 211 3.94 7.50 -14.01
N MET A 212 3.63 6.20 -14.12
CA MET A 212 2.24 5.72 -14.10
C MET A 212 1.72 5.35 -12.69
N PRO A 213 0.42 5.58 -12.40
CA PRO A 213 -0.18 5.19 -11.12
C PRO A 213 -0.39 3.67 -11.03
N LEU A 214 -0.43 3.14 -9.81
CA LEU A 214 -0.52 1.71 -9.52
C LEU A 214 -1.68 1.00 -10.26
N GLN A 215 -2.85 1.62 -10.35
CA GLN A 215 -4.02 1.04 -11.03
C GLN A 215 -3.82 0.90 -12.54
N SER A 216 -3.16 1.87 -13.17
CA SER A 216 -2.82 1.81 -14.59
C SER A 216 -1.81 0.71 -14.87
N LEU A 217 -0.79 0.55 -14.00
CA LEU A 217 0.19 -0.53 -14.12
C LEU A 217 -0.47 -1.91 -14.01
N LYS A 218 -1.39 -2.11 -13.06
CA LYS A 218 -2.16 -3.37 -12.93
C LYS A 218 -2.99 -3.68 -14.17
N THR A 219 -3.58 -2.65 -14.79
CA THR A 219 -4.36 -2.82 -16.01
C THR A 219 -3.48 -3.20 -17.20
N LEU A 220 -2.32 -2.54 -17.33
CA LEU A 220 -1.32 -2.85 -18.35
C LEU A 220 -0.77 -4.26 -18.18
N GLU A 221 -0.54 -4.69 -16.95
CA GLU A 221 -0.05 -6.03 -16.65
C GLU A 221 -0.93 -7.10 -17.29
N ARG A 222 -2.24 -7.02 -17.01
CA ARG A 222 -3.24 -7.94 -17.56
C ARG A 222 -3.30 -7.87 -19.09
N ALA A 223 -3.19 -6.68 -19.67
CA ALA A 223 -3.20 -6.50 -21.12
C ALA A 223 -1.95 -7.11 -21.79
N ARG A 224 -0.79 -7.04 -21.13
CA ARG A 224 0.46 -7.65 -21.59
C ARG A 224 0.43 -9.16 -21.49
N ASP A 225 -0.08 -9.72 -20.38
CA ASP A 225 -0.29 -11.16 -20.24
C ASP A 225 -1.24 -11.71 -21.31
N ALA A 226 -2.34 -11.01 -21.58
CA ALA A 226 -3.26 -11.40 -22.65
C ALA A 226 -2.58 -11.38 -24.04
N SER A 227 -1.70 -10.39 -24.28
CA SER A 227 -0.93 -10.29 -25.52
C SER A 227 0.09 -11.44 -25.66
N ILE A 228 0.79 -11.80 -24.59
CA ILE A 228 1.72 -12.94 -24.55
C ILE A 228 0.94 -14.23 -24.85
N GLY A 229 -0.18 -14.47 -24.16
CA GLY A 229 -1.01 -15.65 -24.40
C GLY A 229 -1.54 -15.74 -25.83
N PHE A 230 -1.92 -14.61 -26.43
CA PHE A 230 -2.34 -14.57 -27.83
C PHE A 230 -1.20 -14.91 -28.80
N LEU A 231 0.01 -14.39 -28.57
CA LEU A 231 1.17 -14.68 -29.40
C LEU A 231 1.61 -16.14 -29.29
N LEU A 232 1.64 -16.70 -28.07
CA LEU A 232 1.94 -18.12 -27.86
C LEU A 232 0.97 -19.01 -28.65
N LYS A 233 -0.34 -18.77 -28.51
CA LYS A 233 -1.36 -19.51 -29.26
C LYS A 233 -1.19 -19.41 -30.78
N LYS A 234 -0.74 -18.25 -31.27
CA LYS A 234 -0.44 -18.04 -32.70
C LYS A 234 0.79 -18.82 -33.16
N ILE A 235 1.83 -18.88 -32.34
CA ILE A 235 3.03 -19.68 -32.61
C ILE A 235 2.65 -21.17 -32.65
N ASP A 236 1.90 -21.67 -31.67
CA ASP A 236 1.45 -23.07 -31.64
C ASP A 236 0.69 -23.43 -32.94
N GLN A 237 -0.24 -22.57 -33.36
CA GLN A 237 -0.96 -22.76 -34.63
C GLN A 237 -0.05 -22.74 -35.86
N ALA A 238 0.99 -21.91 -35.86
CA ALA A 238 1.96 -21.89 -36.95
C ALA A 238 2.82 -23.16 -36.96
N GLU A 239 3.21 -23.67 -35.79
CA GLU A 239 3.99 -24.91 -35.66
C GLU A 239 3.18 -26.14 -36.09
N GLU A 240 1.91 -26.24 -35.70
CA GLU A 240 1.02 -27.31 -36.16
C GLU A 240 0.89 -27.35 -37.69
N ARG A 241 0.77 -26.17 -38.33
CA ARG A 241 0.74 -26.06 -39.79
C ARG A 241 2.05 -26.48 -40.47
N HIS A 242 3.19 -26.28 -39.80
CA HIS A 242 4.50 -26.71 -40.29
C HIS A 242 4.71 -28.22 -40.14
N GLN A 243 4.10 -28.87 -39.15
CA GLN A 243 4.22 -30.31 -38.90
C GLN A 243 3.30 -31.18 -39.76
N GLN A 244 2.10 -30.70 -40.11
CA GLN A 244 1.18 -31.42 -41.01
C GLN A 244 1.77 -31.82 -42.39
N PRO A 245 2.52 -30.97 -43.12
CA PRO A 245 3.11 -31.36 -44.40
C PRO A 245 4.24 -32.39 -44.27
N GLN A 246 4.95 -32.47 -43.14
CA GLN A 246 6.05 -33.43 -42.95
C GLN A 246 5.56 -34.86 -42.63
N LEU A 247 4.39 -35.01 -41.97
CA LEU A 247 3.80 -36.32 -41.69
C LEU A 247 3.22 -36.98 -42.94
N LEU A 248 2.70 -36.19 -43.89
CA LEU A 248 2.15 -36.72 -45.16
C LEU A 248 3.23 -37.21 -46.13
N GLU A 249 4.45 -36.69 -46.07
CA GLU A 249 5.58 -37.18 -46.89
C GLU A 249 6.16 -38.51 -46.36
N GLY A 250 5.97 -38.83 -45.08
CA GLY A 250 6.43 -40.09 -44.47
C GLY A 250 5.56 -41.31 -44.76
N GLU A 251 4.28 -41.12 -45.10
CA GLU A 251 3.32 -42.23 -45.24
C GLU A 251 3.14 -42.71 -46.70
N VAL A 252 3.61 -41.93 -47.69
CA VAL A 252 3.51 -42.29 -49.12
C VAL A 252 4.64 -43.23 -49.59
N SER A 253 5.71 -43.39 -48.80
CA SER A 253 6.92 -44.15 -49.19
C SER A 253 6.91 -45.66 -48.85
N GLN A 254 5.77 -46.27 -48.56
CA GLN A 254 5.69 -47.72 -48.28
C GLN A 254 4.68 -48.52 -49.13
N LYS A 255 4.03 -47.93 -50.14
CA LYS A 255 3.06 -48.67 -50.99
C LYS A 255 3.25 -48.45 -52.47
N SER A 256 4.35 -48.95 -53.06
CA SER A 256 4.33 -49.37 -54.47
C SER A 256 5.44 -50.38 -54.79
N THR A 257 5.18 -51.66 -54.50
CA THR A 257 5.82 -52.76 -55.23
C THR A 257 4.71 -53.65 -55.78
N THR A 258 4.59 -53.59 -57.10
CA THR A 258 3.71 -54.32 -58.03
C THR A 258 3.70 -55.82 -57.79
N TRP A 259 2.56 -56.52 -58.02
CA TRP A 259 2.44 -57.79 -58.77
C TRP A 259 0.95 -58.21 -58.87
N LEU A 260 0.49 -58.50 -60.09
CA LEU A 260 -0.73 -59.25 -60.47
C LEU A 260 -0.25 -60.51 -61.23
N PRO A 261 -1.06 -61.55 -61.52
CA PRO A 261 -2.42 -61.89 -61.07
C PRO A 261 -2.59 -63.39 -60.68
N THR A 262 -3.70 -63.79 -60.04
CA THR A 262 -4.31 -65.13 -60.22
C THR A 262 -5.81 -65.08 -59.87
N GLN A 263 -6.60 -65.75 -60.70
CA GLN A 263 -8.07 -65.80 -60.73
C GLN A 263 -8.69 -66.79 -59.73
N HIS A 264 -9.85 -66.46 -59.17
CA HIS A 264 -11.03 -67.32 -58.90
C HIS A 264 -12.13 -66.42 -58.27
N ILE A 265 -13.33 -66.22 -58.87
CA ILE A 265 -14.56 -67.05 -58.75
C ILE A 265 -14.89 -67.24 -57.25
N THR A 266 -15.97 -66.75 -56.64
CA THR A 266 -17.38 -66.58 -57.06
C THR A 266 -18.18 -65.69 -56.08
N ASP A 267 -19.29 -65.16 -56.61
CA ASP A 267 -20.61 -64.92 -55.98
C ASP A 267 -20.89 -63.72 -55.05
N GLU A 268 -21.65 -62.80 -55.66
CA GLU A 268 -22.82 -62.03 -55.18
C GLU A 268 -23.69 -62.67 -54.07
N PRO A 269 -24.71 -61.95 -53.52
CA PRO A 269 -24.83 -60.51 -53.26
C PRO A 269 -25.40 -60.27 -51.83
N ASN A 270 -25.59 -59.01 -51.44
CA ASN A 270 -26.94 -58.45 -51.24
C ASN A 270 -27.03 -57.36 -50.15
N SER A 271 -27.43 -56.20 -50.65
CA SER A 271 -28.40 -55.25 -50.10
C SER A 271 -28.15 -54.47 -48.80
N CYS A 272 -28.36 -53.17 -49.02
CA CYS A 272 -29.20 -52.25 -48.27
C CYS A 272 -28.55 -51.41 -47.16
N ALA A 273 -28.54 -50.11 -47.47
CA ALA A 273 -28.25 -48.99 -46.61
C ALA A 273 -29.49 -48.63 -45.74
N PRO A 274 -29.70 -47.36 -45.33
CA PRO A 274 -29.41 -46.90 -43.97
C PRO A 274 -30.66 -46.28 -43.29
N ALA A 275 -30.59 -46.01 -41.98
CA ALA A 275 -31.49 -45.08 -41.25
C ALA A 275 -31.27 -45.29 -39.73
N THR A 276 -31.41 -44.36 -38.80
CA THR A 276 -31.77 -42.93 -38.76
C THR A 276 -31.56 -42.49 -37.29
N HIS A 277 -31.15 -41.24 -37.11
CA HIS A 277 -31.66 -40.28 -36.12
C HIS A 277 -32.50 -40.79 -34.93
N THR A 278 -32.03 -40.48 -33.71
CA THR A 278 -32.80 -39.90 -32.57
C THR A 278 -31.81 -39.53 -31.46
N ALA A 279 -31.47 -38.25 -31.23
CA ALA A 279 -32.15 -37.32 -30.32
C ALA A 279 -32.37 -37.88 -28.89
N SER A 280 -31.62 -37.38 -27.90
CA SER A 280 -32.23 -36.91 -26.66
C SER A 280 -31.28 -36.00 -25.88
N LYS A 281 -31.72 -34.74 -25.72
CA LYS A 281 -31.34 -33.87 -24.60
C LYS A 281 -31.71 -34.57 -23.30
N HIS A 282 -30.92 -34.41 -22.24
CA HIS A 282 -31.44 -34.33 -20.88
C HIS A 282 -30.59 -33.31 -20.10
N SER A 283 -31.27 -32.23 -19.74
CA SER A 283 -30.97 -31.32 -18.65
C SER A 283 -30.96 -32.13 -17.35
N ASN A 284 -30.08 -31.76 -16.42
CA ASN A 284 -30.47 -31.75 -15.01
C ASN A 284 -29.67 -30.70 -14.26
N ASP A 285 -30.47 -29.77 -13.75
CA ASP A 285 -30.19 -28.72 -12.79
C ASP A 285 -30.42 -29.27 -11.37
N ILE A 286 -29.66 -28.73 -10.41
CA ILE A 286 -30.04 -28.49 -8.98
C ILE A 286 -30.01 -29.70 -8.03
N PRO A 287 -29.80 -29.52 -6.70
CA PRO A 287 -29.57 -28.28 -5.92
C PRO A 287 -28.17 -28.10 -5.32
#